data_AF-A0A2M6VWL2-F1
#
_entry.id   AF-A0A2M6VWL2-F1
#
_cell.length_a   1.000
_cell.length_b   1.000
_cell.length_c   1.000
_cell.angle_alpha   90.00
_cell.angle_beta   90.00
_cell.angle_gamma   90.00
#
_symmetry.space_group_name_H-M   'P 1'
#
loop_
_entity.id
_entity.type
_entity.pdbx_description
1 polymer ?
#
loop_
_entity_poly.entity_id
_entity_poly.type
_entity_poly.pdbx_seq_one_letter_code
_entity_poly.pdbx_strand_id
1 'polypeptide(L)'
;MSQLHGSAMTRKASPDHFPQWVLYCAAGIIAFSLISVGLIRITGNGPDQRAAAPTVQRSLVFQDHQDGGVRVADGVTGKTLTVLEGEQGFVRGTLRALTRERYSRGIGPELPFEVIARVDGRVTLMDPSTGQKIDLESFGPTNVAEFSRFLAMQAE
;
A
#
# COMPACT_ATOMS: atom_id res chain seq x y z
N MET A 1 66.29 51.88 -6.38
CA MET A 1 65.54 50.67 -6.78
C MET A 1 64.32 50.58 -5.86
N SER A 2 63.14 50.51 -6.48
CA SER A 2 61.81 50.76 -5.91
C SER A 2 61.38 49.72 -4.87
N GLN A 3 60.97 50.14 -3.68
CA GLN A 3 60.30 49.28 -2.69
C GLN A 3 58.79 49.58 -2.74
N LEU A 4 58.07 48.83 -3.56
CA LEU A 4 56.59 48.82 -3.59
C LEU A 4 56.09 48.00 -2.40
N HIS A 5 55.88 48.64 -1.25
CA HIS A 5 55.10 48.05 -0.16
C HIS A 5 53.61 48.13 -0.50
N GLY A 6 53.11 47.11 -1.22
CA GLY A 6 51.69 46.87 -1.35
C GLY A 6 51.10 46.49 0.00
N SER A 7 50.36 47.41 0.64
CA SER A 7 49.56 47.09 1.82
C SER A 7 48.46 46.11 1.43
N ALA A 8 48.60 44.85 1.85
CA ALA A 8 47.53 43.86 1.74
C ALA A 8 46.40 44.26 2.70
N MET A 9 45.30 44.83 2.17
CA MET A 9 44.08 45.01 2.94
C MET A 9 43.45 43.65 3.23
N THR A 10 43.55 43.18 4.46
CA THR A 10 42.79 42.02 4.95
C THR A 10 41.32 42.42 5.07
N ARG A 11 40.51 42.04 4.06
CA ARG A 11 39.05 42.20 4.10
C ARG A 11 38.50 41.28 5.18
N LYS A 12 38.10 41.84 6.32
CA LYS A 12 37.41 41.09 7.40
C LYS A 12 36.08 40.59 6.82
N ALA A 13 35.94 39.27 6.65
CA ALA A 13 34.68 38.68 6.25
C ALA A 13 33.65 38.92 7.37
N SER A 14 32.62 39.72 7.08
CA SER A 14 31.49 39.87 7.99
C SER A 14 30.71 38.56 8.00
N PRO A 15 30.32 38.03 9.18
CA PRO A 15 29.48 36.84 9.23
C PRO A 15 28.14 37.15 8.56
N ASP A 16 27.74 36.33 7.58
CA ASP A 16 26.42 36.41 6.96
C ASP A 16 25.36 36.05 8.00
N HIS A 17 24.71 37.08 8.56
CA HIS A 17 23.60 36.90 9.48
C HIS A 17 22.32 36.66 8.67
N PHE A 18 22.10 35.40 8.30
CA PHE A 18 20.81 34.99 7.76
C PHE A 18 19.71 35.24 8.83
N PRO A 19 18.59 35.89 8.49
CA PRO A 19 17.55 36.23 9.45
C PRO A 19 16.99 34.97 10.15
N GLN A 20 17.28 34.83 11.44
CA GLN A 20 16.90 33.65 12.23
C GLN A 20 15.38 33.42 12.29
N TRP A 21 14.59 34.48 12.19
CA TRP A 21 13.12 34.38 12.12
C TRP A 21 12.65 33.57 10.90
N VAL A 22 13.35 33.66 9.78
CA VAL A 22 13.05 32.86 8.57
C VAL A 22 13.30 31.38 8.84
N LEU A 23 14.36 31.05 9.60
CA LEU A 23 14.64 29.66 9.99
C LEU A 23 13.56 29.10 10.91
N TYR A 24 13.09 29.89 11.88
CA TYR A 24 11.98 29.48 12.75
C TYR A 24 10.67 29.28 11.97
N CYS A 25 10.36 30.16 11.01
CA CYS A 25 9.21 29.98 10.12
C CYS A 25 9.33 28.71 9.29
N ALA A 26 10.50 28.46 8.68
CA ALA A 26 10.73 27.25 7.89
C ALA A 26 10.59 25.98 8.73
N ALA A 27 11.20 25.95 9.92
CA ALA A 27 11.07 24.85 10.86
C ALA A 27 9.61 24.66 11.31
N GLY A 28 8.88 25.75 11.54
CA GLY A 28 7.46 25.73 11.88
C GLY A 28 6.60 25.11 10.78
N ILE A 29 6.84 25.46 9.51
CA ILE A 29 6.11 24.87 8.37
C ILE A 29 6.38 23.38 8.26
N ILE A 30 7.65 22.96 8.40
CA ILE A 30 8.04 21.54 8.37
C ILE A 30 7.36 20.78 9.52
N ALA A 31 7.44 21.30 10.74
CA ALA A 31 6.84 20.67 11.91
C ALA A 31 5.32 20.59 11.77
N PHE A 32 4.67 21.67 11.34
CA PHE A 32 3.22 21.70 11.11
C PHE A 32 2.77 20.67 10.07
N SER A 33 3.51 20.56 8.96
CA SER A 33 3.26 19.55 7.92
C SER A 33 3.35 18.12 8.47
N LEU A 34 4.45 17.81 9.18
CA LEU A 34 4.67 16.48 9.77
C LEU A 34 3.62 16.15 10.83
N ILE A 35 3.26 17.10 11.69
CA ILE A 35 2.20 16.94 12.70
C ILE A 35 0.85 16.70 12.03
N SER A 36 0.51 17.47 10.99
CA SER A 36 -0.76 17.32 10.27
C SER A 36 -0.87 15.93 9.64
N VAL A 37 0.17 15.47 8.95
CA VAL A 37 0.21 14.12 8.36
C VAL A 37 0.17 13.04 9.46
N GLY A 38 0.94 13.23 10.53
CA GLY A 38 0.97 12.32 11.68
C GLY A 38 -0.40 12.16 12.33
N LEU A 39 -1.13 13.27 12.54
CA LEU A 39 -2.48 13.25 13.08
C LEU A 39 -3.45 12.51 12.17
N ILE A 40 -3.44 12.77 10.86
CA ILE A 40 -4.30 12.05 9.89
C ILE A 40 -4.00 10.54 9.92
N ARG A 41 -2.71 10.17 9.97
CA ARG A 41 -2.28 8.77 10.03
C ARG A 41 -2.73 8.10 11.32
N ILE A 42 -2.56 8.75 12.48
CA ILE A 42 -2.88 8.17 13.80
C ILE A 42 -4.39 8.09 14.02
N THR A 43 -5.14 9.13 13.66
CA THR A 43 -6.61 9.19 13.83
C THR A 43 -7.37 8.28 12.85
N GLY A 44 -6.66 7.71 11.87
CA GLY A 44 -7.26 6.87 10.84
C GLY A 44 -8.21 7.60 9.90
N ASN A 45 -8.08 8.93 9.81
CA ASN A 45 -9.03 9.80 9.11
C ASN A 45 -8.65 10.06 7.65
N GLY A 46 -7.73 9.27 7.08
CA GLY A 46 -7.31 9.37 5.70
C GLY A 46 -8.40 8.92 4.71
N PRO A 47 -8.47 9.49 3.50
CA PRO A 47 -9.39 9.05 2.44
C PRO A 47 -9.29 7.54 2.15
N ASP A 48 -8.08 6.98 2.17
CA ASP A 48 -7.82 5.54 1.99
C ASP A 48 -8.28 4.66 3.16
N GLN A 49 -8.57 5.26 4.31
CA GLN A 49 -8.90 4.52 5.54
C GLN A 49 -10.42 4.43 5.78
N ARG A 50 -11.19 5.43 5.33
CA ARG A 50 -12.66 5.40 5.37
C ARG A 50 -13.22 4.62 4.18
N ALA A 51 -12.77 3.37 4.05
CA ALA A 51 -13.36 2.48 3.07
C ALA A 51 -14.82 2.20 3.49
N ALA A 52 -15.75 2.24 2.53
CA ALA A 52 -17.17 2.07 2.81
C ALA A 52 -17.44 0.72 3.50
N ALA A 53 -18.53 0.65 4.27
CA ALA A 53 -18.89 -0.55 5.01
C ALA A 53 -18.92 -1.79 4.09
N PRO A 54 -18.39 -2.95 4.55
CA PRO A 54 -18.44 -4.16 3.76
C PRO A 54 -19.89 -4.64 3.61
N THR A 55 -20.30 -4.93 2.38
CA THR A 55 -21.57 -5.62 2.09
C THR A 55 -21.38 -7.12 2.19
N VAL A 56 -20.31 -7.63 1.58
CA VAL A 56 -19.94 -9.05 1.57
C VAL A 56 -18.43 -9.15 1.71
N GLN A 57 -17.97 -10.02 2.60
CA GLN A 57 -16.55 -10.28 2.81
C GLN A 57 -16.31 -11.78 2.82
N ARG A 58 -15.24 -12.23 2.16
CA ARG A 58 -14.83 -13.64 2.15
C ARG A 58 -13.34 -13.80 2.35
N SER A 59 -12.99 -14.73 3.24
CA SER A 59 -11.62 -15.18 3.43
C SER A 59 -11.29 -16.27 2.42
N LEU A 60 -10.19 -16.11 1.69
CA LEU A 60 -9.74 -17.02 0.64
C LEU A 60 -8.27 -17.35 0.81
N VAL A 61 -7.93 -18.63 0.75
CA VAL A 61 -6.55 -19.12 0.73
C VAL A 61 -6.21 -19.50 -0.70
N PHE A 62 -5.10 -18.97 -1.20
CA PHE A 62 -4.61 -19.26 -2.54
C PHE A 62 -3.34 -20.10 -2.43
N GLN A 63 -3.38 -21.30 -3.01
CA GLN A 63 -2.27 -22.25 -2.98
C GLN A 63 -1.89 -22.63 -4.41
N ASP A 64 -0.59 -22.78 -4.66
CA ASP A 64 -0.13 -23.32 -5.95
C ASP A 64 -0.61 -24.77 -6.10
N HIS A 65 -1.11 -25.09 -7.30
CA HIS A 65 -1.60 -26.42 -7.68
C HIS A 65 -0.59 -27.15 -8.55
N GLN A 66 -0.67 -28.49 -8.60
CA GLN A 66 0.34 -29.36 -9.21
C GLN A 66 0.56 -29.11 -10.72
N ASP A 67 -0.43 -28.54 -11.41
CA ASP A 67 -0.38 -28.23 -12.84
C ASP A 67 -0.03 -26.75 -13.14
N GLY A 68 0.49 -26.02 -12.16
CA GLY A 68 0.79 -24.58 -12.28
C GLY A 68 -0.45 -23.67 -12.21
N GLY A 69 -1.61 -24.25 -11.89
CA GLY A 69 -2.82 -23.52 -11.52
C GLY A 69 -2.78 -22.98 -10.08
N VAL A 70 -3.76 -22.17 -9.71
CA VAL A 70 -3.91 -21.65 -8.34
C VAL A 70 -5.21 -22.20 -7.75
N ARG A 71 -5.10 -23.04 -6.73
CA ARG A 71 -6.24 -23.51 -5.95
C ARG A 71 -6.74 -22.38 -5.07
N VAL A 72 -8.01 -22.03 -5.21
CA VAL A 72 -8.72 -21.09 -4.34
C VAL A 72 -9.54 -21.90 -3.36
N ALA A 73 -9.23 -21.78 -2.08
CA ALA A 73 -9.94 -22.44 -1.00
C ALA A 73 -10.58 -21.40 -0.08
N ASP A 74 -11.67 -21.80 0.56
CA ASP A 74 -12.30 -21.00 1.60
C ASP A 74 -11.39 -20.95 2.83
N GLY A 75 -11.11 -19.73 3.32
CA GLY A 75 -10.17 -19.52 4.43
C GLY A 75 -10.68 -19.92 5.80
N VAL A 76 -11.97 -20.22 5.94
CA VAL A 76 -12.57 -20.70 7.20
C VAL A 76 -12.68 -22.21 7.20
N THR A 77 -13.18 -22.79 6.11
CA THR A 77 -13.48 -24.22 6.03
C THR A 77 -12.36 -25.05 5.39
N GLY A 78 -11.42 -24.43 4.67
CA GLY A 78 -10.35 -25.11 3.93
C GLY A 78 -10.84 -25.87 2.69
N LYS A 79 -12.15 -25.80 2.39
CA LYS A 79 -12.75 -26.43 1.22
C LYS A 79 -12.33 -25.73 -0.06
N THR A 80 -12.11 -26.49 -1.12
CA THR A 80 -11.79 -25.92 -2.43
C THR A 80 -13.04 -25.25 -3.00
N LEU A 81 -12.87 -24.03 -3.48
CA LEU A 81 -13.91 -23.33 -4.25
C LEU A 81 -13.72 -23.57 -5.74
N THR A 82 -12.49 -23.40 -6.20
CA THR A 82 -12.16 -23.58 -7.61
C THR A 82 -10.65 -23.72 -7.78
N VAL A 83 -10.21 -24.19 -8.94
CA VAL A 83 -8.82 -24.19 -9.36
C VAL A 83 -8.72 -23.29 -10.59
N LEU A 84 -7.86 -22.28 -10.51
CA LEU A 84 -7.62 -21.36 -11.60
C LEU A 84 -6.57 -21.97 -12.52
N GLU A 85 -6.97 -22.30 -13.74
CA GLU A 85 -6.11 -22.78 -14.81
C GLU A 85 -5.93 -21.68 -15.87
N GLY A 86 -4.74 -21.52 -16.44
CA GLY A 86 -4.52 -20.64 -17.60
C GLY A 86 -4.59 -19.12 -17.36
N GLU A 87 -5.15 -18.38 -18.33
CA GLU A 87 -5.06 -16.92 -18.62
C GLU A 87 -5.62 -15.95 -17.54
N GLN A 88 -5.64 -16.34 -16.27
CA GLN A 88 -6.01 -15.44 -15.18
C GLN A 88 -4.82 -14.57 -14.72
N GLY A 89 -4.18 -13.91 -15.68
CA GLY A 89 -2.97 -13.11 -15.47
C GLY A 89 -3.15 -12.00 -14.43
N PHE A 90 -4.35 -11.42 -14.36
CA PHE A 90 -4.66 -10.38 -13.37
C PHE A 90 -4.73 -10.92 -11.94
N VAL A 91 -5.45 -12.03 -11.72
CA VAL A 91 -5.54 -12.66 -10.39
C VAL A 91 -4.15 -13.05 -9.91
N ARG A 92 -3.36 -13.71 -10.78
CA ARG A 92 -1.98 -14.10 -10.47
C ARG A 92 -1.06 -12.90 -10.22
N GLY A 93 -1.16 -11.85 -11.04
CA GLY A 93 -0.36 -10.64 -10.88
C GLY A 93 -0.64 -9.96 -9.55
N THR A 94 -1.92 -9.85 -9.17
CA THR A 94 -2.38 -9.26 -7.92
C THR A 94 -1.93 -10.07 -6.71
N LEU A 95 -2.11 -11.39 -6.74
CA LEU A 95 -1.64 -12.29 -5.69
C LEU A 95 -0.11 -12.25 -5.56
N ARG A 96 0.63 -12.24 -6.68
CA ARG A 96 2.09 -12.13 -6.66
C ARG A 96 2.58 -10.83 -6.03
N ALA A 97 1.87 -9.72 -6.26
CA ALA A 97 2.19 -8.45 -5.62
C ALA A 97 2.03 -8.54 -4.09
N LEU A 98 0.93 -9.12 -3.60
CA LEU A 98 0.69 -9.28 -2.16
C LEU A 98 1.61 -10.31 -1.52
N THR A 99 1.83 -11.46 -2.16
CA THR A 99 2.76 -12.50 -1.68
C THR A 99 4.20 -12.00 -1.65
N ARG A 100 4.60 -11.12 -2.59
CA ARG A 100 5.91 -10.48 -2.54
C ARG A 100 6.08 -9.61 -1.29
N GLU A 101 5.02 -8.91 -0.87
CA GLU A 101 5.03 -8.16 0.39
C GLU A 101 5.03 -9.08 1.61
N ARG A 102 4.31 -10.20 1.58
CA ARG A 102 4.41 -11.21 2.65
C ARG A 102 5.82 -11.75 2.80
N TYR A 103 6.44 -12.10 1.66
CA TYR A 103 7.81 -12.62 1.63
C TYR A 103 8.82 -11.62 2.19
N SER A 104 8.67 -10.32 1.89
CA SER A 104 9.56 -9.28 2.46
C SER A 104 9.45 -9.16 3.98
N ARG A 105 8.33 -9.62 4.57
CA ARG A 105 8.07 -9.65 6.01
C ARG A 105 8.22 -11.03 6.65
N GLY A 106 8.66 -12.05 5.90
CA GLY A 106 8.82 -13.42 6.39
C GLY A 106 7.49 -14.16 6.68
N ILE A 107 6.40 -13.75 6.02
CA ILE A 107 5.06 -14.33 6.18
C ILE A 107 4.82 -15.37 5.07
N GLY A 108 4.29 -16.54 5.41
CA GLY A 108 4.00 -17.62 4.47
C GLY A 108 2.68 -17.48 3.69
N PRO A 109 2.46 -18.33 2.67
CA PRO A 109 1.28 -18.29 1.80
C PRO A 109 -0.01 -18.85 2.44
N GLU A 110 0.09 -19.57 3.56
CA GLU A 110 -1.02 -20.25 4.23
C GLU A 110 -2.10 -19.31 4.79
N LEU A 111 -1.77 -18.04 5.02
CA LEU A 111 -2.72 -17.08 5.58
C LEU A 111 -3.76 -16.63 4.54
N PRO A 112 -5.05 -16.53 4.92
CA PRO A 112 -6.09 -16.10 4.00
C PRO A 112 -5.91 -14.63 3.60
N PHE A 113 -6.35 -14.32 2.38
CA PHE A 113 -6.63 -12.97 1.94
C PHE A 113 -8.13 -12.70 2.07
N GLU A 114 -8.50 -11.43 2.19
CA GLU A 114 -9.90 -11.01 2.28
C GLU A 114 -10.32 -10.32 0.99
N VAL A 115 -11.35 -10.86 0.34
CA VAL A 115 -12.06 -10.17 -0.73
C VAL A 115 -13.27 -9.48 -0.11
N ILE A 116 -13.36 -8.17 -0.29
CA ILE A 116 -14.38 -7.33 0.35
C ILE A 116 -15.13 -6.58 -0.74
N ALA A 117 -16.42 -6.90 -0.94
CA ALA A 117 -17.34 -6.05 -1.68
C ALA A 117 -18.01 -5.06 -0.72
N ARG A 118 -18.01 -3.79 -1.09
CA ARG A 118 -18.49 -2.67 -0.27
C ARG A 118 -19.84 -2.14 -0.77
N VAL A 119 -20.52 -1.36 0.08
CA VAL A 119 -21.85 -0.80 -0.22
C VAL A 119 -21.87 0.16 -1.41
N ASP A 120 -20.73 0.75 -1.74
CA ASP A 120 -20.54 1.64 -2.89
C ASP A 120 -20.20 0.88 -4.19
N GLY A 121 -20.27 -0.45 -4.17
CA GLY A 121 -20.01 -1.30 -5.34
C GLY A 121 -18.53 -1.60 -5.58
N ARG A 122 -17.63 -1.07 -4.74
CA ARG A 122 -16.19 -1.31 -4.85
C ARG A 122 -15.81 -2.69 -4.31
N VAL A 123 -14.81 -3.30 -4.94
CA VAL A 123 -14.23 -4.56 -4.46
C VAL A 123 -12.76 -4.33 -4.15
N THR A 124 -12.38 -4.64 -2.92
CA THR A 124 -11.00 -4.55 -2.42
C THR A 124 -10.50 -5.95 -2.10
N LEU A 125 -9.28 -6.27 -2.54
CA LEU A 125 -8.52 -7.43 -2.04
C LEU A 125 -7.57 -6.93 -0.94
N MET A 126 -7.61 -7.54 0.23
CA MET A 126 -6.80 -7.15 1.39
C MET A 126 -6.03 -8.34 1.95
N ASP A 127 -4.81 -8.09 2.41
CA ASP A 127 -4.04 -9.03 3.22
C ASP A 127 -4.04 -8.59 4.69
N PRO A 128 -4.76 -9.27 5.59
CA PRO A 128 -4.79 -8.93 7.02
C PRO A 128 -3.40 -9.00 7.68
N SER A 129 -2.51 -9.83 7.15
CA SER A 129 -1.19 -10.10 7.72
C SER A 129 -0.21 -8.95 7.50
N THR A 130 -0.35 -8.23 6.38
CA THR A 130 0.52 -7.12 6.00
C THR A 130 -0.18 -5.77 6.08
N GLY A 131 -1.51 -5.76 6.06
CA GLY A 131 -2.36 -4.58 5.96
C GLY A 131 -2.46 -4.01 4.53
N GLN A 132 -1.86 -4.69 3.53
CA GLN A 132 -1.93 -4.25 2.14
C GLN A 132 -3.33 -4.42 1.57
N LYS A 133 -3.72 -3.46 0.72
CA LYS A 133 -5.02 -3.42 0.06
C LYS A 133 -4.83 -3.09 -1.41
N ILE A 134 -5.61 -3.74 -2.26
CA ILE A 134 -5.66 -3.49 -3.70
C ILE A 134 -7.12 -3.25 -4.07
N ASP A 135 -7.41 -2.02 -4.48
CA ASP A 135 -8.74 -1.65 -4.98
C ASP A 135 -8.88 -2.11 -6.43
N LEU A 136 -9.70 -3.14 -6.63
CA LEU A 136 -9.82 -3.83 -7.92
C LEU A 136 -10.53 -2.98 -8.97
N GLU A 137 -11.30 -1.98 -8.53
CA GLU A 137 -12.01 -1.03 -9.40
C GLU A 137 -11.09 -0.30 -10.37
N SER A 138 -9.85 -0.03 -9.95
CA SER A 138 -8.85 0.70 -10.74
C SER A 138 -8.39 -0.10 -11.97
N PHE A 139 -8.74 -1.39 -12.04
CA PHE A 139 -8.37 -2.30 -13.12
C PHE A 139 -9.53 -2.61 -14.07
N GLY A 140 -10.70 -2.00 -13.87
CA GLY A 140 -11.86 -2.13 -14.74
C GLY A 140 -12.79 -3.30 -14.42
N PRO A 141 -14.02 -3.30 -15.00
CA PRO A 141 -15.10 -4.18 -14.59
C PRO A 141 -14.82 -5.67 -14.82
N THR A 142 -14.08 -6.03 -15.88
CA THR A 142 -13.69 -7.42 -16.18
C THR A 142 -12.82 -8.00 -15.08
N ASN A 143 -11.85 -7.21 -14.59
CA ASN A 143 -10.92 -7.63 -13.54
C ASN A 143 -11.60 -7.68 -12.16
N VAL A 144 -12.55 -6.79 -11.91
CA VAL A 144 -13.40 -6.85 -10.71
C VAL A 144 -14.23 -8.14 -10.70
N ALA A 145 -14.84 -8.50 -11.83
CA ALA A 145 -15.69 -9.69 -11.94
C ALA A 145 -14.95 -10.99 -11.57
N GLU A 146 -13.65 -11.08 -11.89
CA GLU A 146 -12.80 -12.22 -11.54
C GLU A 146 -12.72 -12.48 -10.03
N PHE A 147 -12.77 -11.44 -9.20
CA PHE A 147 -12.78 -11.58 -7.75
C PHE A 147 -14.20 -11.65 -7.17
N SER A 148 -15.13 -10.91 -7.75
CA SER A 148 -16.54 -10.92 -7.32
C SER A 148 -17.17 -12.31 -7.40
N ARG A 149 -16.80 -13.13 -8.39
CA ARG A 149 -17.30 -14.52 -8.47
C ARG A 149 -16.90 -15.36 -7.25
N PHE A 150 -15.75 -15.11 -6.62
CA PHE A 150 -15.35 -15.83 -5.40
C PHE A 150 -16.28 -15.51 -4.22
N LEU A 151 -16.89 -14.33 -4.19
CA LEU A 151 -17.86 -13.96 -3.15
C LEU A 151 -19.19 -14.73 -3.32
N ALA A 152 -19.56 -15.06 -4.55
CA ALA A 152 -20.82 -15.74 -4.87
C ALA A 152 -20.74 -17.28 -4.85
N MET A 153 -19.53 -17.85 -4.98
CA MET A 153 -19.36 -19.30 -5.00
C MET A 153 -19.72 -19.96 -3.66
N GLN A 154 -20.16 -21.21 -3.69
CA GLN A 154 -20.33 -22.01 -2.48
C GLN A 154 -19.18 -23.02 -2.38
N ALA A 155 -18.75 -23.32 -1.15
CA ALA A 155 -17.70 -24.30 -0.92
C ALA A 155 -18.31 -25.71 -0.98
N GLU A 156 -17.92 -26.50 -1.98
CA GLU A 156 -18.30 -27.92 -2.10
C GLU A 156 -17.56 -28.79 -1.07
#